data_AF-A0A7C2SML7-F1
#
_entry.id   AF-A0A7C2SML7-F1
#
_cell.length_a   1.000
_cell.length_b   1.000
_cell.length_c   1.000
_cell.angle_alpha   90.00
_cell.angle_beta   90.00
_cell.angle_gamma   90.00
#
_symmetry.space_group_name_H-M   'P 1'
#
loop_
_entity.id
_entity.type
_entity.pdbx_description
1 polymer ?
#
loop_
_entity_poly.entity_id
_entity_poly.type
_entity_poly.pdbx_seq_one_letter_code
_entity_poly.pdbx_strand_id
1 'polypeptide(L)'
;MKTIYTVGYTKKSLEQFIRLLQEAGVDAVVDVRLRNTSQLAGFSKRDDLAFLLREGFGIEYEHRPDLAPTPEILDAYRDEGDWAVYEAAFSRLLEERQSEVVGREVLGRYRRPCLLCAEPAADKCHRRLVAEWWAGHLPGVEVEHLD
;
A
#
# COMPACT_ATOMS: atom_id res chain seq x y z
N MET A 1 2.08 20.47 3.29
CA MET A 1 1.69 19.35 2.41
C MET A 1 2.20 18.07 3.03
N LYS A 2 1.44 16.98 2.91
CA LYS A 2 1.82 15.65 3.40
C LYS A 2 2.04 14.75 2.20
N THR A 3 3.12 13.98 2.21
CA THR A 3 3.43 13.03 1.12
C THR A 3 3.11 11.63 1.59
N ILE A 4 2.43 10.87 0.74
CA ILE A 4 2.19 9.44 0.91
C ILE A 4 3.06 8.72 -0.10
N TYR A 5 3.90 7.85 0.42
CA TYR A 5 4.75 7.00 -0.38
C TYR A 5 3.99 5.74 -0.77
N THR A 6 4.40 5.09 -1.86
CA THR A 6 3.90 3.75 -2.17
C THR A 6 5.04 2.87 -2.64
N VAL A 7 5.00 1.58 -2.32
CA VAL A 7 6.02 0.62 -2.75
C VAL A 7 5.40 -0.75 -3.04
N GLY A 8 5.98 -1.45 -3.99
CA GLY A 8 5.69 -2.85 -4.28
C GLY A 8 6.90 -3.73 -3.99
N TYR A 9 6.70 -4.88 -3.34
CA TYR A 9 7.84 -5.74 -2.95
C TYR A 9 8.27 -6.76 -4.02
N THR A 10 7.39 -7.14 -4.97
CA THR A 10 7.75 -8.16 -5.97
C THR A 10 8.89 -7.67 -6.87
N LYS A 11 9.82 -8.57 -7.20
CA LYS A 11 11.07 -8.28 -7.96
C LYS A 11 12.06 -7.33 -7.28
N LYS A 12 11.85 -6.97 -6.02
CA LYS A 12 12.82 -6.22 -5.22
C LYS A 12 13.49 -7.15 -4.20
N SER A 13 14.81 -7.06 -4.07
CA SER A 13 15.50 -7.67 -2.94
C SER A 13 15.11 -6.96 -1.64
N LEU A 14 15.35 -7.60 -0.49
CA LEU A 14 15.14 -6.93 0.79
C LEU A 14 16.00 -5.66 0.90
N GLU A 15 17.26 -5.70 0.45
CA GLU A 15 18.15 -4.53 0.47
C GLU A 15 17.57 -3.36 -0.35
N GLN A 16 17.11 -3.63 -1.57
CA GLN A 16 16.50 -2.60 -2.43
C GLN A 16 15.24 -2.03 -1.78
N PHE A 17 14.38 -2.90 -1.24
CA PHE A 17 13.16 -2.50 -0.56
C PHE A 17 13.45 -1.56 0.62
N ILE A 18 14.37 -1.93 1.51
CA ILE A 18 14.73 -1.11 2.67
C ILE A 18 15.41 0.20 2.24
N ARG A 19 16.31 0.15 1.25
CA ARG A 19 16.98 1.36 0.77
C ARG A 19 15.97 2.40 0.27
N LEU A 20 14.98 1.99 -0.51
CA LEU A 20 13.91 2.89 -0.98
C LEU A 20 13.17 3.54 0.19
N LEU A 21 12.80 2.77 1.22
CA LEU A 21 12.12 3.30 2.40
C LEU A 21 12.99 4.31 3.16
N GLN A 22 14.28 3.99 3.36
CA GLN A 22 15.20 4.84 4.10
C GLN A 22 15.55 6.14 3.35
N GLU A 23 15.81 6.07 2.04
CA GLU A 23 16.07 7.24 1.20
C GLU A 23 14.87 8.19 1.16
N ALA A 24 13.66 7.62 1.11
CA ALA A 24 12.41 8.35 1.22
C ALA A 24 12.07 8.77 2.66
N GLY A 25 12.88 8.41 3.66
CA GLY A 25 12.64 8.75 5.07
C GLY A 25 11.30 8.25 5.60
N VAL A 26 10.81 7.12 5.10
CA VAL A 26 9.54 6.52 5.51
C VAL A 26 9.59 6.17 6.99
N ASP A 27 8.59 6.59 7.76
CA ASP A 27 8.46 6.30 9.19
C ASP A 27 7.45 5.19 9.50
N ALA A 28 6.59 4.84 8.54
CA ALA A 28 5.65 3.73 8.68
C ALA A 28 5.33 3.06 7.34
N VAL A 29 5.28 1.73 7.33
CA VAL A 29 4.73 0.94 6.23
C VAL A 29 3.29 0.54 6.57
N VAL A 30 2.36 0.97 5.73
CA VAL A 30 0.95 0.60 5.78
C VAL A 30 0.72 -0.50 4.73
N ASP A 31 0.65 -1.73 5.20
CA ASP A 31 0.38 -2.89 4.37
C ASP A 31 -1.10 -2.92 3.97
N VAL A 32 -1.38 -2.79 2.68
CA VAL A 32 -2.76 -2.79 2.14
C VAL A 32 -3.09 -4.10 1.43
N ARG A 33 -2.27 -5.15 1.61
CA ARG A 33 -2.49 -6.46 1.00
C ARG A 33 -3.67 -7.16 1.67
N LEU A 34 -4.56 -7.73 0.85
CA LEU A 34 -5.64 -8.60 1.33
C LEU A 34 -5.08 -9.87 2.02
N ARG A 35 -4.02 -10.45 1.45
CA ARG A 35 -3.35 -11.67 1.94
C ARG A 35 -1.85 -11.41 2.05
N ASN A 36 -1.29 -11.52 3.25
CA ASN A 36 0.12 -11.19 3.54
C ASN A 36 0.88 -12.22 4.39
N THR A 37 0.31 -13.40 4.60
CA THR A 37 0.91 -14.48 5.40
C THR A 37 1.72 -15.50 4.59
N SER A 38 1.65 -15.42 3.26
CA SER A 38 2.36 -16.32 2.34
C SER A 38 3.84 -15.95 2.18
N GLN A 39 4.71 -16.96 2.07
CA GLN A 39 6.17 -16.80 1.88
C GLN A 39 6.61 -16.62 0.42
N LEU A 40 5.69 -16.31 -0.51
CA LEU A 40 6.02 -16.18 -1.94
C LEU A 40 7.13 -15.15 -2.25
N ALA A 41 7.40 -14.20 -1.34
CA ALA A 41 8.67 -13.47 -1.29
C ALA A 41 9.21 -13.47 0.14
N GLY A 42 10.43 -13.98 0.34
CA GLY A 42 10.97 -14.43 1.63
C GLY A 42 10.80 -13.45 2.80
N PHE A 43 11.04 -12.15 2.61
CA PHE A 43 10.92 -11.14 3.69
C PHE A 43 9.52 -10.55 3.85
N SER A 44 8.59 -10.85 2.93
CA SER A 44 7.29 -10.15 2.83
C SER A 44 6.19 -10.73 3.71
N LYS A 45 6.47 -11.81 4.45
CA LYS A 45 5.51 -12.40 5.39
C LYS A 45 5.24 -11.39 6.51
N ARG A 46 3.97 -11.15 6.81
CA ARG A 46 3.50 -10.11 7.74
C ARG A 46 4.35 -9.98 9.01
N ASP A 47 4.50 -11.06 9.76
CA ASP A 47 5.15 -11.00 11.08
C ASP A 47 6.67 -10.77 10.97
N ASP A 48 7.31 -11.40 9.98
CA ASP A 48 8.75 -11.24 9.71
C ASP A 48 9.05 -9.80 9.22
N LEU A 49 8.20 -9.28 8.33
CA LEU A 49 8.30 -7.91 7.80
C LEU A 49 8.09 -6.89 8.92
N ALA A 50 7.05 -7.06 9.74
CA ALA A 50 6.75 -6.16 10.84
C ALA A 50 7.89 -6.12 11.87
N PHE A 51 8.43 -7.28 12.24
CA PHE A 51 9.59 -7.39 13.13
C PHE A 51 10.81 -6.69 12.53
N LEU A 52 11.13 -7.00 11.27
CA LEU A 52 12.29 -6.45 10.58
C LEU A 52 12.23 -4.92 10.47
N LEU A 53 11.08 -4.37 10.09
CA LEU A 53 10.90 -2.92 9.96
C LEU A 53 11.07 -2.20 11.31
N ARG A 54 10.39 -2.69 12.35
CA ARG A 54 10.41 -2.05 13.67
C ARG A 54 11.77 -2.20 14.35
N GLU A 55 12.25 -3.43 14.51
CA GLU A 55 13.46 -3.71 15.28
C GLU A 55 14.74 -3.45 14.48
N GLY A 56 14.70 -3.66 13.17
CA GLY A 56 15.88 -3.48 12.30
C GLY A 56 16.08 -2.05 11.81
N PHE A 57 15.00 -1.32 11.56
CA PHE A 57 15.07 -0.04 10.85
C PHE A 57 14.32 1.11 11.52
N GLY A 58 13.62 0.87 12.64
CA GLY A 58 12.83 1.89 13.33
C GLY A 58 11.66 2.41 12.50
N ILE A 59 11.15 1.57 11.59
CA ILE A 59 10.01 1.88 10.72
C ILE A 59 8.78 1.17 11.28
N GLU A 60 7.71 1.92 11.54
CA GLU A 60 6.47 1.33 12.02
C GLU A 60 5.80 0.45 10.97
N TYR A 61 4.93 -0.44 11.44
CA TYR A 61 4.18 -1.33 10.56
C TYR A 61 2.72 -1.40 11.00
N GLU A 62 1.80 -1.24 10.04
CA GLU A 62 0.37 -1.35 10.25
C GLU A 62 -0.27 -2.11 9.08
N HIS A 63 -1.16 -3.05 9.35
CA HIS A 63 -1.89 -3.79 8.31
C HIS A 63 -3.33 -3.27 8.21
N ARG A 64 -3.72 -2.82 7.01
CA ARG A 64 -5.04 -2.23 6.69
C ARG A 64 -5.72 -2.99 5.55
N PRO A 65 -6.25 -4.21 5.80
CA PRO A 65 -6.99 -4.98 4.79
C PRO A 65 -8.31 -4.31 4.39
N ASP A 66 -8.81 -3.35 5.17
CA ASP A 66 -9.91 -2.46 4.82
C ASP A 66 -9.60 -1.53 3.64
N LEU A 67 -8.32 -1.34 3.30
CA LEU A 67 -7.85 -0.66 2.08
C LEU A 67 -7.53 -1.63 0.94
N ALA A 68 -7.79 -2.93 1.11
CA ALA A 68 -7.56 -3.93 0.08
C ALA A 68 -8.81 -4.15 -0.78
N PRO A 69 -8.65 -4.51 -2.07
CA PRO A 69 -9.75 -5.04 -2.88
C PRO A 69 -10.35 -6.30 -2.25
N THR A 70 -11.64 -6.56 -2.48
CA THR A 70 -12.26 -7.80 -2.00
C THR A 70 -11.79 -9.01 -2.82
N PRO A 71 -11.93 -10.25 -2.29
CA PRO A 71 -11.69 -11.45 -3.08
C PRO A 71 -12.45 -11.46 -4.40
N GLU A 72 -13.69 -11.00 -4.43
CA GLU A 72 -14.55 -11.00 -5.61
C GLU A 72 -14.03 -10.05 -6.69
N ILE A 73 -13.55 -8.86 -6.31
CA ILE A 73 -12.94 -7.91 -7.25
C ILE A 73 -11.63 -8.48 -7.81
N LEU A 74 -10.81 -9.13 -6.97
CA LEU A 74 -9.57 -9.77 -7.41
C LEU A 74 -9.82 -10.95 -8.33
N ASP A 75 -10.80 -11.78 -8.02
CA ASP A 75 -11.16 -12.96 -8.81
C ASP A 75 -11.72 -12.53 -10.17
N ALA A 76 -12.62 -11.54 -10.23
CA ALA A 76 -13.12 -11.00 -11.49
C ALA A 76 -12.00 -10.44 -12.38
N TYR A 77 -11.05 -9.67 -11.81
CA TYR A 77 -9.92 -9.15 -12.57
C TYR A 77 -8.96 -10.25 -13.04
N ARG A 78 -8.75 -11.30 -12.25
CA ARG A 78 -7.93 -12.44 -12.67
C ARG A 78 -8.56 -13.20 -13.83
N ASP A 79 -9.89 -13.35 -13.82
CA ASP A 79 -10.62 -14.16 -14.78
C ASP A 79 -10.83 -13.40 -16.11
N GLU A 80 -11.08 -12.09 -16.06
CA GLU A 80 -11.40 -11.26 -17.24
C GLU A 80 -10.21 -10.39 -17.72
N GLY A 81 -9.31 -10.00 -16.82
CA GLY A 81 -8.16 -9.15 -17.14
C GLY A 81 -8.48 -7.67 -17.42
N ASP A 82 -9.73 -7.24 -17.23
CA ASP A 82 -10.15 -5.87 -17.51
C ASP A 82 -9.81 -4.92 -16.35
N TRP A 83 -8.78 -4.11 -16.55
CA TRP A 83 -8.32 -3.13 -15.57
C TRP A 83 -9.34 -2.02 -15.31
N ALA A 84 -10.10 -1.59 -16.33
CA ALA A 84 -11.06 -0.50 -16.16
C ALA A 84 -12.24 -0.94 -15.28
N VAL A 85 -12.69 -2.19 -15.44
CA VAL A 85 -13.71 -2.80 -14.57
C VAL A 85 -13.21 -2.91 -13.13
N TYR A 86 -11.96 -3.37 -12.95
CA TYR A 86 -11.33 -3.44 -11.63
C TYR A 86 -11.23 -2.07 -10.96
N GLU A 87 -10.74 -1.06 -11.68
CA GLU A 87 -10.55 0.30 -11.16
C GLU A 87 -11.87 0.93 -10.74
N ALA A 88 -12.93 0.77 -11.55
CA ALA A 88 -14.26 1.25 -11.21
C ALA A 88 -14.84 0.55 -9.97
N ALA A 89 -14.75 -0.79 -9.92
CA ALA A 89 -15.26 -1.57 -8.79
C ALA A 89 -14.52 -1.25 -7.49
N PHE A 90 -13.19 -1.13 -7.54
CA PHE A 90 -12.39 -0.83 -6.37
C PHE A 90 -12.55 0.62 -5.90
N SER A 91 -12.67 1.59 -6.82
CA SER A 91 -12.97 2.99 -6.46
C SER A 91 -14.31 3.10 -5.73
N ARG A 92 -15.35 2.39 -6.20
CA ARG A 92 -16.63 2.33 -5.49
C ARG A 92 -16.48 1.74 -4.09
N LEU A 93 -15.67 0.69 -3.93
CA LEU A 93 -15.40 0.10 -2.62
C LEU A 93 -14.68 1.09 -1.68
N LEU A 94 -13.73 1.88 -2.19
CA LEU A 94 -13.04 2.90 -1.40
C LEU A 94 -13.99 3.99 -0.91
N GLU A 95 -14.97 4.37 -1.74
CA GLU A 95 -16.06 5.28 -1.37
C GLU A 95 -16.97 4.66 -0.30
N GLU A 96 -17.47 3.45 -0.54
CA GLU A 96 -18.35 2.70 0.39
C GLU A 96 -17.71 2.53 1.77
N ARG A 97 -16.39 2.31 1.82
CA ARG A 97 -15.61 2.16 3.06
C ARG A 97 -15.15 3.48 3.67
N GLN A 98 -15.45 4.62 3.04
CA GLN A 98 -14.98 5.94 3.46
C GLN A 98 -13.47 5.96 3.71
N SER A 99 -12.71 5.43 2.75
CA SER A 99 -11.27 5.19 2.93
C SER A 99 -10.48 6.47 3.26
N GLU A 100 -11.00 7.66 2.96
CA GLU A 100 -10.42 8.94 3.36
C GLU A 100 -10.42 9.17 4.88
N VAL A 101 -11.34 8.54 5.62
CA VAL A 101 -11.32 8.53 7.10
C VAL A 101 -10.05 7.82 7.58
N VAL A 102 -9.75 6.66 7.00
CA VAL A 102 -8.52 5.90 7.26
C VAL A 102 -7.29 6.71 6.87
N GLY A 103 -7.32 7.37 5.71
CA GLY A 103 -6.25 8.26 5.27
C GLY A 103 -5.95 9.37 6.28
N ARG A 104 -6.99 9.99 6.88
CA ARG A 104 -6.80 10.98 7.95
C ARG A 104 -6.16 10.40 9.20
N GLU A 105 -6.53 9.19 9.61
CA GLU A 105 -5.92 8.51 10.76
C GLU A 105 -4.44 8.25 10.52
N VAL A 106 -4.12 7.62 9.38
CA VAL A 106 -2.75 7.28 8.97
C VAL A 106 -1.88 8.54 8.89
N LEU A 107 -2.35 9.57 8.19
CA LEU A 107 -1.64 10.84 8.06
C LEU A 107 -1.58 11.63 9.37
N GLY A 108 -2.48 11.38 10.32
CA GLY A 108 -2.46 11.98 11.65
C GLY A 108 -1.43 11.33 12.57
N ARG A 109 -1.19 10.03 12.39
CA ARG A 109 -0.26 9.22 13.19
C ARG A 109 1.18 9.26 12.67
N TYR A 110 1.37 9.26 11.35
CA TYR A 110 2.67 9.14 10.70
C TYR A 110 2.97 10.34 9.81
N ARG A 111 4.25 10.70 9.72
CA ARG A 111 4.73 11.86 8.95
C ARG A 111 4.98 11.51 7.49
N ARG A 112 5.48 10.32 7.19
CA ARG A 112 5.89 9.84 5.85
C ARG A 112 5.44 8.38 5.65
N PRO A 113 4.13 8.09 5.72
CA PRO A 113 3.63 6.73 5.56
C PRO A 113 3.83 6.20 4.13
N CYS A 114 4.06 4.90 4.00
CA CYS A 114 4.25 4.21 2.73
C CYS A 114 3.25 3.06 2.55
N LEU A 115 2.40 3.13 1.52
CA LEU A 115 1.46 2.07 1.16
C LEU A 115 2.20 0.90 0.49
N LEU A 116 2.08 -0.29 1.05
CA LEU A 116 2.71 -1.51 0.53
C LEU A 116 1.69 -2.41 -0.19
N CYS A 117 1.97 -2.75 -1.46
CA CYS A 117 1.32 -3.85 -2.19
C CYS A 117 2.31 -4.91 -2.70
N ALA A 118 1.81 -5.92 -3.41
CA ALA A 118 2.64 -6.99 -3.94
C ALA A 118 3.22 -6.64 -5.31
N GLU A 119 2.44 -5.98 -6.15
CA GLU A 119 2.72 -5.68 -7.55
C GLU A 119 4.02 -4.89 -7.72
N PRO A 120 4.88 -5.19 -8.71
CA PRO A 120 6.19 -4.54 -8.82
C PRO A 120 6.10 -3.03 -9.10
N ALA A 121 5.17 -2.62 -9.98
CA ALA A 121 4.96 -1.24 -10.41
C ALA A 121 3.58 -0.72 -9.97
N ALA A 122 3.40 0.60 -9.98
CA ALA A 122 2.17 1.26 -9.51
C ALA A 122 1.07 1.37 -10.58
N ASP A 123 1.41 1.25 -11.87
CA ASP A 123 0.53 1.46 -13.03
C ASP A 123 -0.82 0.74 -12.91
N LYS A 124 -0.77 -0.57 -12.60
CA LYS A 124 -1.93 -1.44 -12.39
C LYS A 124 -1.89 -2.10 -11.01
N CYS A 125 -1.70 -1.30 -9.95
CA CYS A 125 -1.84 -1.76 -8.55
C CYS A 125 -2.94 -0.99 -7.80
N HIS A 126 -3.66 -1.70 -6.92
CA HIS A 126 -4.57 -1.10 -5.96
C HIS A 126 -3.92 -0.02 -5.06
N ARG A 127 -2.61 -0.14 -4.73
CA ARG A 127 -1.89 0.89 -3.93
C ARG A 127 -1.96 2.27 -4.57
N ARG A 128 -1.92 2.33 -5.91
CA ARG A 128 -2.04 3.59 -6.66
C ARG A 128 -3.43 4.17 -6.46
N LEU A 129 -4.46 3.35 -6.63
CA LEU A 129 -5.86 3.77 -6.50
C LEU A 129 -6.17 4.28 -5.07
N VAL A 130 -5.65 3.62 -4.03
CA VAL A 130 -5.77 4.12 -2.64
C VAL A 130 -5.08 5.47 -2.46
N ALA A 131 -3.83 5.61 -2.93
CA ALA A 131 -3.05 6.83 -2.78
C ALA A 131 -3.68 8.02 -3.55
N GLU A 132 -4.11 7.79 -4.79
CA GLU A 132 -4.79 8.77 -5.63
C GLU A 132 -6.16 9.14 -5.06
N TRP A 133 -6.92 8.17 -4.53
CA TRP A 133 -8.17 8.43 -3.83
C TRP A 133 -7.96 9.39 -2.66
N TRP A 134 -6.97 9.13 -1.81
CA TRP A 134 -6.63 10.01 -0.70
C TRP A 134 -6.16 11.39 -1.17
N ALA A 135 -5.32 11.47 -2.19
CA ALA A 135 -4.86 12.75 -2.74
C ALA A 135 -6.02 13.60 -3.31
N GLY A 136 -7.02 12.96 -3.92
CA GLY A 136 -8.22 13.64 -4.43
C GLY A 136 -9.21 14.08 -3.35
N HIS A 137 -9.26 13.39 -2.21
CA HIS A 137 -10.27 13.62 -1.16
C HIS A 137 -9.72 14.29 0.11
N LEU A 138 -8.40 14.38 0.28
CA LEU A 138 -7.75 14.98 1.44
C LEU A 138 -6.92 16.21 1.03
N PRO A 139 -7.03 17.33 1.74
CA PRO A 139 -6.36 18.57 1.35
C PRO A 139 -4.84 18.47 1.52
N GLY A 140 -4.10 18.84 0.46
CA GLY A 140 -2.65 18.99 0.51
C GLY A 140 -1.87 17.68 0.67
N VAL A 141 -2.42 16.57 0.14
CA VAL A 141 -1.78 15.26 0.03
C VAL A 141 -1.15 15.10 -1.35
N GLU A 142 0.10 14.67 -1.38
CA GLU A 142 0.82 14.29 -2.60
C GLU A 142 1.18 12.80 -2.56
N VAL A 143 1.35 12.20 -3.74
CA VAL A 143 1.70 10.78 -3.90
C VAL A 143 3.08 10.68 -4.54
N GLU A 144 3.93 9.83 -3.96
CA GLU A 144 5.25 9.49 -4.50
C GLU A 144 5.41 7.97 -4.59
N HIS A 145 5.67 7.44 -5.79
CA HIS A 145 5.86 6.02 -6.01
C HIS A 145 7.35 5.66 -5.93
N LEU A 146 7.69 4.75 -5.02
CA LEU A 146 9.04 4.22 -4.84
C LEU A 146 9.20 2.98 -5.73
N ASP A 147 9.81 3.17 -6.91
CA ASP A 147 10.05 2.12 -7.90
C ASP A 147 11.54 1.78 -8.06
#